data_AF-A0A418BU16-F1
#
_entry.id   AF-A0A418BU16-F1
#
_cell.length_a   1.000
_cell.length_b   1.000
_cell.length_c   1.000
_cell.angle_alpha   90.00
_cell.angle_beta   90.00
_cell.angle_gamma   90.00
#
_symmetry.space_group_name_H-M   'P 1'
#
loop_
_entity.id
_entity.type
_entity.pdbx_description
1 polymer ?
#
loop_
_entity_poly.entity_id
_entity_poly.type
_entity_poly.pdbx_seq_one_letter_code
_entity_poly.pdbx_strand_id
1 'polypeptide(L)'
;NTQVLTELFASSAPKFILASVAADAEDVSKDALAFQTKLFLELVQVHSSLPALRSYIKLYRSIDAAKLARFRSTDVAAVVAEAMHLKVVADKVNSDVHFYLTNDLIKIDEQKREQRNGQYFLSQIAKLQRVVDTCHAQTHVL
;
A
#
# COMPACT_ATOMS: atom_id res chain seq x y z
N ASN A 1 23.43 1.51 9.99
CA ASN A 1 22.27 0.78 9.41
C ASN A 1 22.17 0.92 7.90
N THR A 2 22.37 2.12 7.35
CA THR A 2 22.34 2.38 5.90
C THR A 2 23.36 1.56 5.09
N GLN A 3 24.57 1.35 5.60
CA GLN A 3 25.60 0.53 4.93
C GLN A 3 25.19 -0.95 4.73
N VAL A 4 24.59 -1.55 5.75
CA VAL A 4 24.07 -2.94 5.68
C VAL A 4 22.92 -3.04 4.68
N LEU A 5 22.07 -2.01 4.60
CA LEU A 5 20.97 -1.95 3.64
C LEU A 5 21.47 -1.82 2.20
N THR A 6 22.53 -1.04 1.95
CA THR A 6 23.18 -0.97 0.64
C THR A 6 23.81 -2.29 0.22
N GLU A 7 24.48 -3.00 1.13
CA GLU A 7 25.07 -4.30 0.84
C GLU A 7 24.00 -5.38 0.63
N LEU A 8 22.93 -5.35 1.42
CA LEU A 8 21.79 -6.24 1.25
C LEU A 8 21.08 -5.98 -0.09
N PHE A 9 20.88 -4.71 -0.45
CA PHE A 9 20.31 -4.34 -1.74
C PHE A 9 21.20 -4.80 -2.90
N ALA A 10 22.51 -4.57 -2.83
CA ALA A 10 23.44 -5.03 -3.87
C ALA A 10 23.50 -6.56 -4.02
N SER A 11 23.35 -7.31 -2.91
CA SER A 11 23.38 -8.78 -2.91
C SER A 11 22.04 -9.43 -3.27
N SER A 12 20.92 -8.78 -2.94
CA SER A 12 19.56 -9.33 -3.09
C SER A 12 18.78 -8.73 -4.25
N ALA A 13 19.18 -7.57 -4.77
CA ALA A 13 18.56 -6.99 -5.96
C ALA A 13 18.79 -7.97 -7.11
N PRO A 14 17.71 -8.52 -7.68
CA PRO A 14 17.87 -9.42 -8.79
C PRO A 14 18.39 -8.54 -9.95
N LYS A 15 19.34 -9.04 -10.76
CA LYS A 15 20.09 -8.26 -11.79
C LYS A 15 19.22 -7.68 -12.95
N PHE A 16 17.92 -7.50 -12.74
CA PHE A 16 16.83 -7.30 -13.70
C PHE A 16 16.74 -5.91 -14.34
N ILE A 17 17.54 -4.93 -13.91
CA ILE A 17 17.57 -3.60 -14.54
C ILE A 17 18.92 -3.35 -15.22
N LEU A 18 19.49 -4.38 -15.82
CA LEU A 18 20.39 -4.16 -16.95
C LEU A 18 19.62 -4.62 -18.18
N ALA A 19 18.94 -3.65 -18.81
CA ALA A 19 18.52 -3.82 -20.19
C ALA A 19 19.77 -4.26 -20.95
N SER A 20 19.74 -5.48 -21.51
CA SER A 20 20.81 -6.10 -22.29
C SER A 20 21.72 -5.05 -22.91
N VAL A 21 22.87 -4.80 -22.28
CA VAL A 21 23.85 -3.83 -22.77
C VAL A 21 24.28 -4.34 -24.14
N ALA A 22 23.95 -3.59 -25.20
CA ALA A 22 24.51 -3.83 -26.51
C ALA A 22 26.05 -3.79 -26.37
N ALA A 23 26.75 -4.75 -26.99
CA ALA A 23 28.16 -5.05 -26.72
C ALA A 23 29.13 -3.86 -26.85
N ASP A 24 28.71 -2.76 -27.47
CA ASP A 24 29.54 -1.58 -27.78
C ASP A 24 29.20 -0.34 -26.93
N ALA A 25 28.35 -0.43 -25.90
CA ALA A 25 27.97 0.70 -25.05
C ALA A 25 28.87 0.86 -23.81
N GLU A 26 29.10 2.12 -23.39
CA GLU A 26 29.79 2.44 -22.14
C GLU A 26 29.12 1.77 -20.94
N ASP A 27 29.90 1.41 -19.92
CA ASP A 27 29.41 0.71 -18.72
C ASP A 27 28.59 1.65 -17.81
N VAL A 28 27.32 1.90 -18.18
CA VAL A 28 26.35 2.69 -17.39
C VAL A 28 25.83 1.90 -16.17
N SER A 29 26.22 0.63 -16.03
CA SER A 29 25.69 -0.29 -15.02
C SER A 29 25.94 0.18 -13.59
N LYS A 30 27.09 0.81 -13.36
CA LYS A 30 27.51 1.30 -12.03
C LYS A 30 26.70 2.50 -11.59
N ASP A 31 26.47 3.44 -12.50
CA ASP A 31 25.69 4.64 -12.23
C ASP A 31 24.21 4.32 -12.03
N ALA A 32 23.68 3.38 -12.81
CA ALA A 32 22.32 2.86 -12.63
C ALA A 32 22.14 2.19 -11.25
N LEU A 33 23.11 1.38 -10.82
CA LEU A 33 23.07 0.73 -9.51
C LEU A 33 23.18 1.74 -8.37
N ALA A 34 24.04 2.75 -8.50
CA ALA A 34 24.16 3.82 -7.51
C ALA A 34 22.84 4.61 -7.39
N PHE A 35 22.20 4.93 -8.51
CA PHE A 35 20.93 5.64 -8.54
C PHE A 35 19.78 4.81 -7.93
N GLN A 36 19.66 3.54 -8.28
CA GLN A 36 18.66 2.64 -7.71
C GLN A 36 18.84 2.46 -6.21
N THR A 37 20.09 2.34 -5.76
CA THR A 37 20.42 2.20 -4.34
C THR A 37 20.04 3.47 -3.57
N LYS A 38 20.26 4.66 -4.14
CA LYS A 38 19.81 5.92 -3.56
C LYS A 38 18.29 5.96 -3.38
N LEU A 39 17.54 5.65 -4.45
CA LEU A 39 16.08 5.61 -4.41
C LEU A 39 15.55 4.60 -3.38
N PHE A 40 16.19 3.42 -3.31
CA PHE A 40 15.85 2.40 -2.34
C PHE A 40 16.03 2.91 -0.90
N LEU A 41 17.16 3.55 -0.60
CA LEU A 41 17.40 4.09 0.73
C LEU A 41 16.40 5.17 1.12
N GLU A 42 16.02 6.04 0.18
CA GLU A 42 15.00 7.08 0.39
C GLU A 42 13.64 6.43 0.70
N LEU A 43 13.24 5.40 -0.05
CA LEU A 43 12.03 4.64 0.23
C LEU A 43 12.07 3.95 1.60
N VAL A 44 13.18 3.30 1.95
CA VAL A 44 13.34 2.64 3.26
C VAL A 44 13.20 3.65 4.39
N GLN A 45 13.73 4.86 4.24
CA GLN A 45 13.57 5.91 5.25
C GLN A 45 12.11 6.30 5.44
N VAL A 46 11.38 6.55 4.35
CA VAL A 46 9.94 6.90 4.40
C VAL A 46 9.11 5.78 5.05
N HIS A 47 9.43 4.52 4.74
CA HIS A 47 8.69 3.36 5.27
C HIS A 47 9.18 2.84 6.62
N SER A 48 10.28 3.38 7.16
CA SER A 48 10.92 2.86 8.37
C SER A 48 10.03 2.90 9.62
N SER A 49 9.12 3.87 9.71
CA SER A 49 8.23 4.05 10.87
C SER A 49 6.97 3.17 10.83
N LEU A 50 6.60 2.65 9.64
CA LEU A 50 5.36 1.89 9.44
C LEU A 50 5.30 0.57 10.23
N PRO A 51 6.37 -0.25 10.33
CA PRO A 51 6.33 -1.46 11.12
C PRO A 51 6.09 -1.21 12.61
N ALA A 52 6.67 -0.14 13.17
CA ALA A 52 6.48 0.24 14.56
C ALA A 52 5.05 0.72 14.80
N LEU A 53 4.53 1.59 13.92
CA LEU A 53 3.14 2.04 13.94
C LEU A 53 2.16 0.86 13.87
N ARG A 54 2.40 -0.08 12.95
CA ARG A 54 1.60 -1.30 12.79
C ARG A 54 1.57 -2.15 14.06
N SER A 55 2.72 -2.35 14.71
CA SER A 55 2.81 -3.13 15.95
C SER A 55 1.99 -2.51 17.08
N TYR A 56 2.00 -1.18 17.23
CA TYR A 56 1.17 -0.51 18.22
C TYR A 56 -0.31 -0.65 17.92
N ILE A 57 -0.73 -0.37 16.68
CA ILE A 57 -2.15 -0.43 16.29
C ILE A 57 -2.70 -1.84 16.49
N LYS A 58 -1.94 -2.89 16.15
CA LYS A 58 -2.37 -4.30 16.26
C LYS A 58 -2.73 -4.76 17.68
N LEU A 59 -2.18 -4.10 18.71
CA LEU A 59 -2.42 -4.47 20.11
C LEU A 59 -3.75 -3.95 20.66
N TYR A 60 -4.41 -3.04 19.95
CA TYR A 60 -5.64 -2.41 20.41
C TYR A 60 -6.79 -2.75 19.48
N ARG A 61 -8.01 -2.76 20.05
CA ARG A 61 -9.26 -2.77 19.26
C ARG A 61 -9.60 -1.36 18.76
N SER A 62 -9.29 -0.35 19.56
CA SER A 62 -9.39 1.06 19.21
C SER A 62 -8.35 1.85 20.01
N ILE A 63 -7.70 2.83 19.39
CA ILE A 63 -6.71 3.69 20.02
C ILE A 63 -6.89 5.13 19.57
N ASP A 64 -6.81 6.05 20.53
CA ASP A 64 -6.80 7.49 20.28
C ASP A 64 -5.43 7.92 19.73
N ALA A 65 -5.43 8.78 18.70
CA ALA A 65 -4.21 9.32 18.11
C ALA A 65 -3.35 10.06 19.13
N ALA A 66 -3.96 10.74 20.12
CA ALA A 66 -3.23 11.39 21.21
C ALA A 66 -2.45 10.38 22.07
N LYS A 67 -3.02 9.19 22.31
CA LYS A 67 -2.34 8.12 23.05
C LYS A 67 -1.19 7.52 22.22
N LEU A 68 -1.42 7.33 20.93
CA LEU A 68 -0.42 6.82 20.00
C LEU A 68 0.77 7.79 19.81
N ALA A 69 0.48 9.09 19.76
CA ALA A 69 1.45 10.19 19.77
C ALA A 69 2.35 10.16 21.00
N ARG A 70 1.76 9.93 22.20
CA ARG A 70 2.52 9.77 23.44
C ARG A 70 3.45 8.56 23.42
N PHE A 71 3.01 7.42 22.88
CA PHE A 71 3.84 6.22 22.77
C PHE A 71 5.02 6.40 21.81
N ARG A 72 4.85 7.24 20.79
CA ARG A 72 5.88 7.52 19.78
C ARG A 72 6.66 8.80 20.02
N SER A 73 6.35 9.54 21.08
CA SER A 73 6.94 10.85 21.39
C SER A 73 6.93 11.81 20.19
N THR A 74 5.84 11.78 19.40
CA THR A 74 5.66 12.55 18.16
C THR A 74 4.38 13.39 18.28
N ASP A 75 4.20 14.39 17.41
CA ASP A 75 2.96 15.17 17.34
C ASP A 75 1.77 14.35 16.84
N VAL A 76 0.55 14.73 17.27
CA VAL A 76 -0.70 14.08 16.89
C VAL A 76 -0.93 14.19 15.39
N ALA A 77 -0.68 15.36 14.79
CA ALA A 77 -0.87 15.57 13.36
C ALA A 77 0.05 14.67 12.51
N ALA A 78 1.28 14.47 12.96
CA ALA A 78 2.24 13.59 12.30
C ALA A 78 1.82 12.12 12.38
N VAL A 79 1.30 11.67 13.53
CA VAL A 79 0.77 10.29 13.67
C VAL A 79 -0.44 10.05 12.79
N VAL A 80 -1.35 11.03 12.70
CA VAL A 80 -2.52 10.96 11.81
C VAL A 80 -2.09 10.90 10.34
N ALA A 81 -1.14 11.74 9.93
CA ALA A 81 -0.60 11.74 8.57
C ALA A 81 0.05 10.39 8.21
N GLU A 82 0.84 9.82 9.11
CA GLU A 82 1.44 8.49 8.90
C GLU A 82 0.41 7.37 8.90
N ALA A 83 -0.62 7.43 9.74
CA ALA A 83 -1.73 6.47 9.71
C ALA A 83 -2.50 6.56 8.38
N MET A 84 -2.74 7.77 7.87
CA MET A 84 -3.33 7.94 6.53
C MET A 84 -2.42 7.37 5.44
N HIS A 85 -1.11 7.62 5.50
CA HIS A 85 -0.15 7.05 4.56
C HIS A 85 -0.15 5.52 4.59
N LEU A 86 -0.15 4.93 5.79
CA LEU A 86 -0.27 3.48 5.97
C LEU A 86 -1.55 2.94 5.34
N LYS A 87 -2.68 3.65 5.46
CA LYS A 87 -3.95 3.22 4.87
C LYS A 87 -3.91 3.20 3.35
N VAL A 88 -3.25 4.17 2.72
CA VAL A 88 -3.11 4.24 1.25
C VAL A 88 -2.17 3.15 0.73
N VAL A 89 -1.11 2.87 1.48
CA VAL A 89 -0.08 1.90 1.09
C VAL A 89 -0.43 0.46 1.52
N ALA A 90 -1.41 0.29 2.42
CA ALA A 90 -1.86 -0.98 2.99
C ALA A 90 -2.06 -2.08 1.96
N ASP A 91 -2.76 -1.75 0.85
CA ASP A 91 -3.08 -2.72 -0.21
C ASP A 91 -1.83 -3.16 -0.99
N LYS A 92 -0.85 -2.27 -1.16
CA LYS A 92 0.42 -2.59 -1.84
C LYS A 92 1.36 -3.39 -0.94
N VAL A 93 1.33 -3.11 0.36
CA VAL A 93 2.21 -3.73 1.36
C VAL A 93 1.60 -5.01 1.96
N ASN A 94 0.41 -5.43 1.51
CA ASN A 94 -0.34 -6.56 2.08
C ASN A 94 -0.39 -6.47 3.61
N SER A 95 -0.71 -5.28 4.14
CA SER A 95 -0.72 -5.07 5.58
C SER A 95 -1.81 -5.94 6.23
N ASP A 96 -1.44 -6.65 7.29
CA ASP A 96 -2.32 -7.53 8.08
C ASP A 96 -3.28 -6.75 9.01
N VAL A 97 -3.27 -5.42 8.97
CA VAL A 97 -4.06 -4.55 9.83
C VAL A 97 -5.00 -3.71 8.98
N HIS A 98 -6.31 -3.85 9.20
CA HIS A 98 -7.32 -2.97 8.66
C HIS A 98 -7.81 -2.02 9.75
N PHE A 99 -7.88 -0.74 9.46
CA PHE A 99 -8.40 0.24 10.40
C PHE A 99 -9.17 1.35 9.70
N TYR A 100 -9.99 2.03 10.49
CA TYR A 100 -10.73 3.23 10.13
C TYR A 100 -10.30 4.36 11.05
N LEU A 101 -10.13 5.56 10.50
CA LEU A 101 -9.90 6.78 11.26
C LEU A 101 -11.22 7.56 11.34
N THR A 102 -11.69 7.84 12.55
CA THR A 102 -12.85 8.71 12.77
C THR A 102 -12.47 9.81 13.74
N ASN A 103 -12.47 11.05 13.26
CA ASN A 103 -11.96 12.24 13.96
C ASN A 103 -10.49 12.05 14.37
N ASP A 104 -10.25 11.46 15.55
CA ASP A 104 -8.91 11.19 16.08
C ASP A 104 -8.81 9.77 16.71
N LEU A 105 -9.83 8.93 16.47
CA LEU A 105 -9.89 7.57 16.98
C LEU A 105 -9.62 6.58 15.83
N ILE A 106 -8.55 5.80 15.98
CA ILE A 106 -8.20 4.70 15.09
C ILE A 106 -8.94 3.46 15.59
N LYS A 107 -9.87 2.95 14.80
CA LYS A 107 -10.61 1.71 15.06
C LYS A 107 -10.02 0.59 14.22
N ILE A 108 -9.51 -0.44 14.86
CA ILE A 108 -9.01 -1.63 14.17
C ILE A 108 -10.21 -2.51 13.85
N ASP A 109 -10.29 -2.96 12.60
CA ASP A 109 -11.27 -3.94 12.15
C ASP A 109 -10.54 -5.17 11.59
N GLU A 110 -11.17 -6.33 11.70
CA GLU A 110 -10.67 -7.51 11.02
C GLU A 110 -10.94 -7.32 9.53
N GLN A 111 -9.94 -7.59 8.70
CA GLN A 111 -10.13 -7.56 7.25
C GLN A 111 -11.16 -8.64 6.90
N LYS A 112 -12.42 -8.24 6.69
CA LYS A 112 -13.39 -9.10 6.02
C LYS A 112 -12.80 -9.39 4.65
N ARG A 113 -12.28 -10.62 4.45
CA ARG A 113 -12.02 -11.13 3.10
C ARG A 113 -13.26 -10.81 2.30
N GLU A 114 -13.15 -9.90 1.32
CA GLU A 114 -14.26 -9.69 0.42
C GLU A 114 -14.66 -11.07 -0.10
N GLN A 115 -15.95 -11.40 0.04
CA GLN A 115 -16.48 -12.54 -0.66
C GLN A 115 -16.27 -12.22 -2.13
N ARG A 116 -15.21 -12.80 -2.72
CA ARG A 116 -14.86 -12.70 -4.14
C ARG A 116 -16.07 -12.94 -5.05
N ASN A 117 -17.03 -13.70 -4.55
CA ASN A 117 -18.31 -13.99 -5.19
C ASN A 117 -19.28 -12.78 -5.19
N GLY A 118 -19.31 -11.96 -4.14
CA GLY A 118 -20.24 -10.84 -3.98
C GLY A 118 -20.10 -9.76 -5.04
N GLN A 119 -18.87 -9.30 -5.31
CA GLN A 119 -18.63 -8.34 -6.39
C GLN A 119 -18.96 -8.93 -7.76
N TYR A 120 -18.63 -10.21 -8.00
CA TYR A 120 -18.97 -10.89 -9.23
C TYR A 120 -20.50 -10.92 -9.44
N PHE A 121 -21.26 -11.32 -8.41
CA PHE A 121 -22.72 -11.34 -8.46
C PHE A 121 -23.31 -9.94 -8.70
N LEU A 122 -22.86 -8.92 -7.98
CA LEU A 122 -23.34 -7.54 -8.17
C LEU A 122 -23.04 -7.03 -9.59
N SER A 123 -21.85 -7.31 -10.10
CA SER A 123 -21.48 -6.92 -11.47
C SER A 123 -22.35 -7.60 -12.52
N GLN A 124 -22.73 -8.86 -12.28
CA GLN A 124 -23.55 -9.63 -13.21
C GLN A 124 -25.03 -9.22 -13.14
N ILE A 125 -25.55 -8.94 -11.94
CA ILE A 125 -26.91 -8.40 -11.75
C ILE A 125 -27.04 -7.07 -12.48
N ALA A 126 -26.06 -6.16 -12.35
CA ALA A 126 -26.08 -4.88 -13.05
C ALA A 126 -26.05 -5.04 -14.58
N LYS A 127 -25.28 -6.00 -15.10
CA LYS A 127 -25.27 -6.32 -16.55
C LYS A 127 -26.62 -6.87 -17.01
N LEU A 128 -27.23 -7.76 -16.24
CA LEU A 128 -28.55 -8.31 -16.55
C LEU A 128 -29.63 -7.23 -16.55
N GLN A 129 -29.61 -6.32 -15.57
CA GLN A 129 -30.54 -5.18 -15.53
C GLN A 129 -30.46 -4.34 -16.80
N ARG A 130 -29.24 -4.01 -17.26
CA ARG A 130 -29.07 -3.26 -18.52
C ARG A 130 -29.68 -3.98 -19.72
N VAL A 131 -29.55 -5.31 -19.81
CA VAL A 131 -30.14 -6.10 -20.90
C VAL A 131 -31.66 -6.03 -20.84
N VAL A 132 -32.24 -6.21 -19.65
CA VAL A 132 -33.68 -6.09 -19.42
C VAL A 132 -34.20 -4.72 -19.83
N ASP A 133 -33.50 -3.64 -19.47
CA ASP A 133 -33.88 -2.27 -19.82
C ASP A 133 -33.86 -2.05 -21.35
N THR A 134 -32.86 -2.58 -22.06
CA THR A 134 -32.82 -2.54 -23.55
C THR A 134 -33.95 -3.34 -24.21
N CYS A 135 -34.29 -4.52 -23.68
CA CYS A 135 -35.40 -5.31 -24.22
C CYS A 135 -36.73 -4.60 -24.02
N HIS A 136 -36.95 -3.99 -22.84
CA HIS A 136 -38.14 -3.17 -22.59
C HIS A 136 -38.23 -1.94 -23.49
N ALA A 137 -37.10 -1.28 -23.77
CA ALA A 137 -37.06 -0.14 -24.68
C ALA A 137 -37.40 -0.54 -26.13
N GLN A 138 -37.00 -1.74 -26.58
CA GLN A 138 -37.32 -2.24 -27.92
C GLN A 138 -38.80 -2.63 -28.08
N THR A 139 -39.45 -3.14 -27.04
CA THR A 139 -40.88 -3.49 -27.08
C THR A 139 -41.83 -2.29 -27.19
N HIS A 140 -41.36 -1.06 -26.93
CA HIS A 140 -42.17 0.16 -27.03
C HIS A 140 -42.04 0.88 -28.39
N VAL A 141 -41.23 0.35 -29.32
CA VAL A 141 -40.95 0.93 -30.65
C VAL A 141 -41.62 0.13 -31.79
N LEU A 142 -42.28 -0.99 -31.47
CA LEU A 142 -43.18 -1.74 -32.38
C LEU A 142 -44.63 -1.42 -32.04
#